data_AF-A0A931ZNG4-F1
#
_entry.id   AF-A0A931ZNG4-F1
#
_cell.length_a   1.000
_cell.length_b   1.000
_cell.length_c   1.000
_cell.angle_alpha   90.00
_cell.angle_beta   90.00
_cell.angle_gamma   90.00
#
_symmetry.space_group_name_H-M   'P 1'
#
loop_
_entity.id
_entity.type
_entity.pdbx_description
1 polymer ?
#
loop_
_entity_poly.entity_id
_entity_poly.type
_entity_poly.pdbx_seq_one_letter_code
_entity_poly.pdbx_strand_id
1 'polypeptide(L)'
;MPSQRGIFIPIIALVIVAFLVATTAGFLFYKPNKGPLPPNADPFTESPKEVQECISKIIGKKALSELQSKKRPANDNDKEASKTCLTEYYKPKSSPTKSYSKEIISDKPITLTGNQVLEINDTHYIQKNDITLKDNAKIIIRNSFFEHLGDSSFKYWLNAYDNAQVIVEDSKIKSTPWLNWNFYNSSSLNLLNVDQSQSGIWHYFPDTSKVSTKNSNFKGTLANDTQADIDNSKDTFIELVFLPGSVIDEHLPKTTTGTFTFPNQNDKLSGKMKLTLKNSTASNWGITVTEEDKVTIRDTENLTVTFSFGYKFIDETIELSDLKVKKYADQTWNFKDTYLRLINVTTNKWSPIVGAKNTLIIKNSELADNAFSNSQAKIIIENSTAQFLRAKDDVQMTVINSKVEGDVITEDSGKITLINTKVGGQKVEKGNGKIINQ
;
A
#
# COMPACT_ATOMS: atom_id res chain seq x y z
N MET A 1 36.74 5.68 42.39
CA MET A 1 36.33 5.63 40.97
C MET A 1 34.96 4.96 40.90
N PRO A 2 33.91 5.64 40.40
CA PRO A 2 32.59 5.04 40.23
C PRO A 2 32.58 4.10 39.01
N SER A 3 31.88 2.96 39.11
CA SER A 3 31.78 1.99 38.03
C SER A 3 30.70 2.38 37.02
N GLN A 4 31.08 2.55 35.74
CA GLN A 4 30.12 2.71 34.65
C GLN A 4 29.40 1.38 34.40
N ARG A 5 28.18 1.22 34.96
CA ARG A 5 27.24 0.21 34.50
C ARG A 5 26.59 0.68 33.20
N GLY A 6 27.17 0.29 32.07
CA GLY A 6 26.57 0.54 30.75
C GLY A 6 25.22 -0.16 30.65
N ILE A 7 24.14 0.61 30.48
CA ILE A 7 22.80 0.06 30.25
C ILE A 7 22.73 -0.39 28.79
N PHE A 8 22.89 -1.69 28.56
CA PHE A 8 22.74 -2.31 27.25
C PHE A 8 21.26 -2.38 26.88
N ILE A 9 20.72 -1.31 26.30
CA ILE A 9 19.36 -1.30 25.74
C ILE A 9 19.36 -2.20 24.48
N PRO A 10 18.52 -3.25 24.40
CA PRO A 10 18.59 -4.21 23.31
C PRO A 10 18.01 -3.64 22.01
N ILE A 11 18.83 -3.61 20.96
CA ILE A 11 18.50 -3.17 19.59
C ILE A 11 17.26 -3.88 19.00
N ILE A 12 16.93 -5.07 19.52
CA ILE A 12 15.74 -5.87 19.18
C ILE A 12 14.45 -5.05 19.21
N ALA A 13 14.30 -4.11 20.15
CA ALA A 13 13.08 -3.31 20.27
C ALA A 13 12.84 -2.36 19.08
N LEU A 14 13.90 -1.95 18.35
CA LEU A 14 13.78 -1.07 17.18
C LEU A 14 13.25 -1.82 15.93
N VAL A 15 13.55 -3.12 15.82
CA VAL A 15 13.16 -3.96 14.67
C VAL A 15 11.65 -4.26 14.68
N ILE A 16 11.05 -4.33 15.88
CA ILE A 16 9.62 -4.62 16.03
C ILE A 16 8.76 -3.47 15.50
N VAL A 17 9.13 -2.21 15.78
CA VAL A 17 8.36 -1.02 15.35
C VAL A 17 8.17 -0.98 13.84
N ALA A 18 9.25 -1.19 13.08
CA ALA A 18 9.20 -1.12 11.63
C ALA A 18 8.44 -2.31 10.97
N PHE A 19 8.31 -3.45 11.67
CA PHE A 19 7.53 -4.60 11.22
C PHE A 19 6.00 -4.34 11.21
N LEU A 20 5.54 -3.34 11.98
CA LEU A 20 4.13 -3.10 12.25
C LEU A 20 3.47 -2.08 11.31
N VAL A 21 4.25 -1.35 10.52
CA VAL A 21 3.73 -0.20 9.75
C VAL A 21 3.37 -0.57 8.31
N ALA A 22 4.15 -1.47 7.71
CA ALA A 22 4.34 -1.54 6.27
C ALA A 22 3.24 -2.29 5.49
N THR A 23 1.99 -1.87 5.66
CA THR A 23 0.81 -2.68 5.31
C THR A 23 -0.51 -1.88 5.18
N THR A 24 -0.62 -0.72 5.83
CA THR A 24 -1.83 0.14 5.87
C THR A 24 -2.34 0.51 4.47
N ALA A 25 -1.41 0.79 3.56
CA ALA A 25 -1.63 1.11 2.16
C ALA A 25 -2.33 -0.01 1.34
N GLY A 26 -2.24 -1.27 1.79
CA GLY A 26 -2.70 -2.44 1.04
C GLY A 26 -4.20 -2.46 0.71
N PHE A 27 -5.03 -1.82 1.54
CA PHE A 27 -6.50 -1.85 1.41
C PHE A 27 -7.08 -0.79 0.44
N LEU A 28 -6.26 0.13 -0.08
CA LEU A 28 -6.69 1.17 -1.02
C LEU A 28 -6.66 0.71 -2.49
N PHE A 29 -6.20 -0.51 -2.79
CA PHE A 29 -5.89 -0.94 -4.16
C PHE A 29 -7.07 -1.35 -5.06
N TYR A 30 -8.33 -1.19 -4.63
CA TYR A 30 -9.48 -1.32 -5.53
C TYR A 30 -9.69 -0.05 -6.39
N LYS A 31 -8.68 0.33 -7.18
CA LYS A 31 -8.90 1.22 -8.33
C LYS A 31 -9.83 0.48 -9.29
N PRO A 32 -11.01 1.01 -9.66
CA PRO A 32 -11.71 0.49 -10.81
C PRO A 32 -10.79 0.59 -12.04
N ASN A 33 -10.84 -0.41 -12.92
CA ASN A 33 -10.20 -0.32 -14.23
C ASN A 33 -10.76 0.89 -15.02
N LYS A 34 -10.23 1.14 -16.23
CA LYS A 34 -10.96 1.91 -17.25
C LYS A 34 -12.24 1.16 -17.64
N GLY A 35 -13.26 1.27 -16.79
CA GLY A 35 -14.51 0.56 -16.90
C GLY A 35 -15.36 1.06 -18.07
N PRO A 36 -16.45 0.34 -18.40
CA PRO A 36 -17.46 0.87 -19.31
C PRO A 36 -17.94 2.24 -18.83
N LEU A 37 -18.44 3.04 -19.76
CA LEU A 37 -19.11 4.31 -19.44
C LEU A 37 -20.19 4.10 -18.36
N PRO A 38 -20.44 5.08 -17.48
CA PRO A 38 -21.55 5.04 -16.53
C PRO A 38 -22.88 4.71 -17.26
N PRO A 39 -23.81 3.95 -16.65
CA PRO A 39 -25.03 3.49 -17.34
C PRO A 39 -25.92 4.58 -17.96
N ASN A 40 -25.73 5.84 -17.54
CA ASN A 40 -26.50 7.01 -17.97
C ASN A 40 -25.69 8.01 -18.83
N ALA A 41 -24.41 7.73 -19.12
CA ALA A 41 -23.54 8.63 -19.89
C ALA A 41 -23.86 8.56 -21.39
N ASP A 42 -23.93 9.71 -22.07
CA ASP A 42 -24.20 9.80 -23.50
C ASP A 42 -22.94 9.38 -24.29
N PRO A 43 -22.95 8.22 -24.99
CA PRO A 43 -21.74 7.68 -25.60
C PRO A 43 -21.33 8.42 -26.88
N PHE A 44 -22.10 9.41 -27.34
CA PHE A 44 -21.73 10.28 -28.45
C PHE A 44 -20.93 11.50 -27.97
N THR A 45 -21.15 11.97 -26.73
CA THR A 45 -20.45 13.13 -26.15
C THR A 45 -19.41 12.80 -25.08
N GLU A 46 -19.64 11.75 -24.28
CA GLU A 46 -18.82 11.41 -23.10
C GLU A 46 -17.81 10.28 -23.37
N SER A 47 -17.85 9.65 -24.55
CA SER A 47 -16.89 8.60 -24.91
C SER A 47 -15.51 9.16 -25.29
N PRO A 48 -14.41 8.41 -25.07
CA PRO A 48 -13.07 8.78 -25.50
C PRO A 48 -12.97 9.13 -26.99
N LYS A 49 -12.01 9.99 -27.36
CA LYS A 49 -11.86 10.50 -28.74
C LYS A 49 -11.73 9.39 -29.78
N GLU A 50 -11.09 8.27 -29.44
CA GLU A 50 -10.94 7.11 -30.32
C GLU A 50 -12.26 6.38 -30.56
N VAL A 51 -13.18 6.37 -29.58
CA VAL A 51 -14.55 5.86 -29.73
C VAL A 51 -15.36 6.80 -30.62
N GLN A 52 -15.27 8.12 -30.40
CA GLN A 52 -15.93 9.11 -31.26
C GLN A 52 -15.42 9.02 -32.71
N GLU A 53 -14.12 8.87 -32.92
CA GLU A 53 -13.52 8.65 -34.24
C GLU A 53 -14.00 7.34 -34.87
N CYS A 54 -14.13 6.25 -34.10
CA CYS A 54 -14.72 4.99 -34.55
C CYS A 54 -16.19 5.18 -34.99
N ILE A 55 -17.04 5.77 -34.15
CA ILE A 55 -18.47 6.02 -34.47
C ILE A 55 -18.56 6.90 -35.73
N SER A 56 -17.71 7.93 -35.85
CA SER A 56 -17.67 8.81 -37.02
C SER A 56 -17.34 8.13 -38.35
N LYS A 57 -16.71 6.94 -38.31
CA LYS A 57 -16.43 6.11 -39.51
C LYS A 57 -17.63 5.24 -39.88
N ILE A 58 -18.48 4.85 -38.92
CA ILE A 58 -19.65 3.99 -39.16
C ILE A 58 -20.85 4.82 -39.63
N ILE A 59 -21.22 5.88 -38.89
CA ILE A 59 -22.40 6.72 -39.23
C ILE A 59 -22.06 8.00 -39.99
N GLY A 60 -20.77 8.34 -40.11
CA GLY A 60 -20.30 9.57 -40.75
C GLY A 60 -20.25 10.78 -39.81
N LYS A 61 -19.26 11.66 -40.05
CA LYS A 61 -18.99 12.85 -39.20
C LYS A 61 -20.20 13.78 -39.02
N LYS A 62 -21.00 14.00 -40.07
CA LYS A 62 -22.22 14.83 -40.01
C LYS A 62 -23.24 14.23 -39.03
N ALA A 63 -23.52 12.93 -39.18
CA ALA A 63 -24.49 12.23 -38.35
C ALA A 63 -24.09 12.19 -36.87
N LEU A 64 -22.80 12.04 -36.56
CA LEU A 64 -22.27 12.14 -35.19
C LEU A 64 -22.40 13.57 -34.64
N SER A 65 -22.06 14.60 -35.41
CA SER A 65 -22.18 15.99 -34.99
C SER A 65 -23.64 16.40 -34.70
N GLU A 66 -24.60 15.86 -35.46
CA GLU A 66 -26.03 16.05 -35.21
C GLU A 66 -26.53 15.37 -33.92
N LEU A 67 -25.96 14.23 -33.54
CA LEU A 67 -26.24 13.58 -32.25
C LEU A 67 -25.60 14.37 -31.10
N GLN A 68 -24.32 14.74 -31.22
CA GLN A 68 -23.59 15.52 -30.21
C GLN A 68 -24.22 16.90 -29.95
N SER A 69 -24.83 17.51 -30.97
CA SER A 69 -25.59 18.76 -30.85
C SER A 69 -27.10 18.57 -30.61
N LYS A 70 -27.54 17.32 -30.36
CA LYS A 70 -28.93 16.91 -30.06
C LYS A 70 -29.97 17.39 -31.10
N LYS A 71 -29.54 17.56 -32.34
CA LYS A 71 -30.39 17.97 -33.49
C LYS A 71 -31.28 16.85 -34.03
N ARG A 72 -30.96 15.60 -33.69
CA ARG A 72 -31.78 14.41 -33.96
C ARG A 72 -31.59 13.38 -32.84
N PRO A 73 -32.58 12.51 -32.57
CA PRO A 73 -32.38 11.35 -31.70
C PRO A 73 -31.49 10.29 -32.35
N ALA A 74 -30.91 9.42 -31.52
CA ALA A 74 -30.19 8.23 -31.96
C ALA A 74 -31.16 7.15 -32.47
N ASN A 75 -31.02 6.76 -33.73
CA ASN A 75 -31.68 5.59 -34.30
C ASN A 75 -30.91 4.31 -33.94
N ASP A 76 -31.40 3.14 -34.36
CA ASP A 76 -30.81 1.87 -33.94
C ASP A 76 -29.45 1.58 -34.59
N ASN A 77 -29.17 2.13 -35.78
CA ASN A 77 -27.83 2.08 -36.38
C ASN A 77 -26.83 2.94 -35.59
N ASP A 78 -27.24 4.11 -35.07
CA ASP A 78 -26.39 4.94 -34.20
C ASP A 78 -26.06 4.21 -32.90
N LYS A 79 -27.05 3.55 -32.29
CA LYS A 79 -26.89 2.75 -31.06
C LYS A 79 -25.96 1.56 -31.28
N GLU A 80 -26.15 0.81 -32.37
CA GLU A 80 -25.32 -0.37 -32.65
C GLU A 80 -23.89 0.02 -33.07
N ALA A 81 -23.71 1.14 -33.79
CA ALA A 81 -22.39 1.72 -34.07
C ALA A 81 -21.67 2.12 -32.77
N SER A 82 -22.38 2.80 -31.85
CA SER A 82 -21.86 3.15 -30.54
C SER A 82 -21.46 1.92 -29.72
N LYS A 83 -22.37 0.95 -29.58
CA LYS A 83 -22.15 -0.34 -28.91
C LYS A 83 -20.97 -1.11 -29.50
N THR A 84 -20.83 -1.15 -30.82
CA THR A 84 -19.70 -1.80 -31.51
C THR A 84 -18.37 -1.10 -31.18
N CYS A 85 -18.31 0.23 -31.30
CA CYS A 85 -17.09 0.99 -31.03
C CYS A 85 -16.69 0.98 -29.54
N LEU A 86 -17.66 1.03 -28.62
CA LEU A 86 -17.42 0.84 -27.19
C LEU A 86 -16.91 -0.58 -26.92
N THR A 87 -17.54 -1.60 -27.50
CA THR A 87 -17.12 -3.00 -27.33
C THR A 87 -15.69 -3.20 -27.81
N GLU A 88 -15.30 -2.71 -28.99
CA GLU A 88 -13.92 -2.88 -29.50
C GLU A 88 -12.89 -2.00 -28.78
N TYR A 89 -13.29 -0.86 -28.19
CA TYR A 89 -12.40 -0.02 -27.36
C TYR A 89 -12.17 -0.60 -25.96
N TYR A 90 -13.21 -1.18 -25.34
CA TYR A 90 -13.14 -1.79 -24.01
C TYR A 90 -12.75 -3.27 -24.03
N LYS A 91 -12.85 -3.94 -25.18
CA LYS A 91 -12.22 -5.23 -25.44
C LYS A 91 -10.74 -5.08 -25.08
N PRO A 92 -10.21 -5.88 -24.12
CA PRO A 92 -8.82 -5.77 -23.74
C PRO A 92 -7.97 -6.04 -24.97
N LYS A 93 -7.24 -5.02 -25.44
CA LYS A 93 -6.30 -5.18 -26.55
C LYS A 93 -5.39 -6.34 -26.18
N SER A 94 -5.46 -7.42 -26.95
CA SER A 94 -4.59 -8.57 -26.79
C SER A 94 -3.17 -8.17 -27.19
N SER A 95 -2.45 -7.55 -26.26
CA SER A 95 -0.99 -7.54 -26.28
C SER A 95 -0.54 -8.96 -26.60
N PRO A 96 0.36 -9.17 -27.58
CA PRO A 96 0.72 -10.51 -28.03
C PRO A 96 1.13 -11.34 -26.82
N THR A 97 0.38 -12.41 -26.56
CA THR A 97 0.57 -13.25 -25.36
C THR A 97 1.98 -13.81 -25.41
N LYS A 98 2.87 -13.29 -24.55
CA LYS A 98 4.27 -13.71 -24.50
C LYS A 98 4.29 -15.21 -24.17
N SER A 99 4.65 -16.03 -25.15
CA SER A 99 4.85 -17.45 -24.98
C SER A 99 6.19 -17.66 -24.26
N TYR A 100 6.14 -18.27 -23.09
CA TYR A 100 7.33 -18.66 -22.32
C TYR A 100 7.75 -20.08 -22.71
N SER A 101 9.05 -20.38 -22.66
CA SER A 101 9.59 -21.72 -23.00
C SER A 101 8.95 -22.88 -22.22
N LYS A 102 8.43 -22.61 -21.02
CA LYS A 102 7.77 -23.57 -20.12
C LYS A 102 6.90 -22.89 -19.08
N GLU A 103 5.98 -23.66 -18.51
CA GLU A 103 5.27 -23.33 -17.26
C GLU A 103 5.83 -24.19 -16.12
N ILE A 104 5.93 -23.63 -14.91
CA ILE A 104 6.31 -24.32 -13.67
C ILE A 104 5.34 -23.89 -12.57
N ILE A 105 4.72 -24.85 -11.90
CA ILE A 105 3.92 -24.63 -10.69
C ILE A 105 4.67 -25.24 -9.51
N SER A 106 4.88 -24.47 -8.45
CA SER A 106 5.56 -24.87 -7.22
C SER A 106 4.67 -24.56 -6.02
N ASP A 107 4.37 -25.60 -5.24
CA ASP A 107 3.67 -25.58 -3.96
C ASP A 107 4.63 -25.73 -2.76
N LYS A 108 5.94 -25.85 -3.02
CA LYS A 108 6.99 -26.00 -2.00
C LYS A 108 7.61 -24.64 -1.67
N PRO A 109 8.02 -24.40 -0.41
CA PRO A 109 8.76 -23.19 -0.07
C PRO A 109 10.08 -23.10 -0.85
N ILE A 110 10.43 -21.92 -1.33
CA ILE A 110 11.74 -21.64 -1.90
C ILE A 110 12.64 -21.12 -0.78
N THR A 111 13.65 -21.89 -0.38
CA THR A 111 14.63 -21.48 0.63
C THR A 111 16.02 -21.51 0.02
N LEU A 112 16.69 -20.35 -0.05
CA LEU A 112 18.06 -20.22 -0.55
C LEU A 112 18.98 -19.56 0.49
N THR A 113 20.18 -20.12 0.66
CA THR A 113 21.17 -19.68 1.66
C THR A 113 22.59 -19.64 1.08
N GLY A 114 23.53 -19.06 1.83
CA GLY A 114 24.92 -18.89 1.42
C GLY A 114 25.04 -18.05 0.15
N ASN A 115 25.50 -18.68 -0.93
CA ASN A 115 25.66 -18.05 -2.25
C ASN A 115 24.75 -18.71 -3.32
N GLN A 116 23.66 -19.39 -2.91
CA GLN A 116 22.74 -20.05 -3.84
C GLN A 116 22.01 -19.04 -4.74
N VAL A 117 21.83 -19.40 -6.01
CA VAL A 117 21.12 -18.60 -7.01
C VAL A 117 20.03 -19.45 -7.66
N LEU A 118 18.80 -18.93 -7.69
CA LEU A 118 17.70 -19.45 -8.50
C LEU A 118 17.44 -18.48 -9.65
N GLU A 119 17.69 -18.91 -10.88
CA GLU A 119 17.35 -18.16 -12.09
C GLU A 119 16.08 -18.71 -12.75
N ILE A 120 15.10 -17.84 -12.92
CA ILE A 120 13.82 -18.09 -13.59
C ILE A 120 13.86 -17.25 -14.88
N ASN A 121 14.35 -17.84 -15.96
CA ASN A 121 14.43 -17.20 -17.28
C ASN A 121 13.40 -17.78 -18.25
N ASP A 122 12.77 -16.92 -19.04
CA ASP A 122 11.72 -17.23 -20.04
C ASP A 122 10.73 -18.32 -19.59
N THR A 123 10.16 -18.15 -18.40
CA THR A 123 9.29 -19.13 -17.74
C THR A 123 8.02 -18.47 -17.22
N HIS A 124 6.88 -19.14 -17.33
CA HIS A 124 5.71 -18.82 -16.49
C HIS A 124 5.86 -19.60 -15.19
N TYR A 125 6.22 -18.92 -14.10
CA TYR A 125 6.51 -19.54 -12.81
C TYR A 125 5.45 -19.15 -11.79
N ILE A 126 4.75 -20.13 -11.22
CA ILE A 126 3.68 -19.95 -10.25
C ILE A 126 4.13 -20.53 -8.90
N GLN A 127 4.51 -19.65 -7.98
CA GLN A 127 4.88 -19.99 -6.60
C GLN A 127 3.67 -19.84 -5.68
N LYS A 128 3.33 -20.89 -4.93
CA LYS A 128 2.17 -20.98 -4.03
C LYS A 128 2.56 -21.23 -2.56
N ASN A 129 3.73 -20.75 -2.15
CA ASN A 129 4.29 -20.95 -0.81
C ASN A 129 5.40 -19.91 -0.54
N ASP A 130 5.87 -19.81 0.70
CA ASP A 130 6.87 -18.83 1.11
C ASP A 130 8.18 -18.87 0.31
N ILE A 131 8.84 -17.71 0.26
CA ILE A 131 10.17 -17.52 -0.33
C ILE A 131 11.09 -16.93 0.74
N THR A 132 12.20 -17.61 1.08
CA THR A 132 13.18 -17.17 2.08
C THR A 132 14.58 -17.14 1.48
N LEU A 133 15.24 -15.99 1.53
CA LEU A 133 16.60 -15.77 1.06
C LEU A 133 17.49 -15.27 2.20
N LYS A 134 18.67 -15.85 2.40
CA LYS A 134 19.63 -15.48 3.46
C LYS A 134 21.05 -15.35 2.93
N ASP A 135 21.95 -14.84 3.77
CA ASP A 135 23.38 -14.66 3.51
C ASP A 135 23.61 -13.76 2.27
N ASN A 136 23.99 -14.31 1.11
CA ASN A 136 24.14 -13.60 -0.16
C ASN A 136 23.28 -14.22 -1.28
N ALA A 137 22.28 -15.04 -0.92
CA ALA A 137 21.48 -15.81 -1.86
C ALA A 137 20.61 -14.93 -2.76
N LYS A 138 20.31 -15.42 -3.97
CA LYS A 138 19.68 -14.61 -5.03
C LYS A 138 18.54 -15.30 -5.73
N ILE A 139 17.48 -14.55 -6.01
CA ILE A 139 16.48 -14.87 -7.04
C ILE A 139 16.66 -13.90 -8.20
N ILE A 140 16.72 -14.44 -9.41
CA ILE A 140 16.87 -13.68 -10.65
C ILE A 140 15.72 -14.10 -11.58
N ILE A 141 14.81 -13.18 -11.90
CA ILE A 141 13.64 -13.42 -12.75
C ILE A 141 13.80 -12.61 -14.03
N ARG A 142 13.93 -13.29 -15.17
CA ARG A 142 14.22 -12.70 -16.48
C ARG A 142 13.21 -13.11 -17.52
N ASN A 143 12.78 -12.17 -18.35
CA ASN A 143 11.88 -12.42 -19.47
C ASN A 143 10.57 -13.15 -19.12
N SER A 144 10.20 -13.28 -17.85
CA SER A 144 9.27 -14.29 -17.34
C SER A 144 7.90 -13.73 -16.95
N PHE A 145 6.96 -14.60 -16.61
CA PHE A 145 5.77 -14.25 -15.84
C PHE A 145 5.86 -14.93 -14.48
N PHE A 146 6.06 -14.14 -13.42
CA PHE A 146 6.13 -14.63 -12.05
C PHE A 146 4.81 -14.37 -11.33
N GLU A 147 4.17 -15.43 -10.84
CA GLU A 147 3.00 -15.36 -9.99
C GLU A 147 3.36 -15.82 -8.57
N HIS A 148 3.29 -14.93 -7.60
CA HIS A 148 3.32 -15.30 -6.18
C HIS A 148 1.87 -15.31 -5.69
N LEU A 149 1.33 -16.49 -5.40
CA LEU A 149 -0.09 -16.68 -5.05
C LEU A 149 -0.24 -17.24 -3.64
N GLY A 150 -1.37 -16.95 -3.00
CA GLY A 150 -1.73 -17.53 -1.70
C GLY A 150 -3.22 -17.73 -1.53
N ASP A 151 -3.61 -18.48 -0.50
CA ASP A 151 -5.02 -18.80 -0.25
C ASP A 151 -5.76 -17.68 0.49
N SER A 152 -5.02 -16.85 1.24
CA SER A 152 -5.52 -15.67 1.95
C SER A 152 -4.45 -14.60 2.05
N SER A 153 -4.87 -13.35 2.27
CA SER A 153 -3.95 -12.27 2.63
C SER A 153 -3.12 -12.66 3.87
N PHE A 154 -1.91 -12.12 3.98
CA PHE A 154 -0.96 -12.39 5.08
C PHE A 154 -0.47 -13.85 5.21
N LYS A 155 -0.77 -14.78 4.29
CA LYS A 155 -0.37 -16.20 4.42
C LYS A 155 1.06 -16.52 3.96
N TYR A 156 1.46 -16.04 2.77
CA TYR A 156 2.77 -16.32 2.18
C TYR A 156 3.50 -15.02 1.84
N TRP A 157 4.79 -14.96 2.16
CA TRP A 157 5.65 -13.79 1.94
C TRP A 157 6.92 -14.17 1.16
N LEU A 158 7.57 -13.16 0.59
CA LEU A 158 9.01 -13.21 0.32
C LEU A 158 9.73 -12.53 1.49
N ASN A 159 10.77 -13.16 2.04
CA ASN A 159 11.62 -12.59 3.07
C ASN A 159 13.09 -12.71 2.64
N ALA A 160 13.75 -11.58 2.42
CA ALA A 160 15.17 -11.50 2.07
C ALA A 160 15.98 -10.89 3.21
N TYR A 161 16.97 -11.60 3.73
CA TYR A 161 17.81 -11.20 4.87
C TYR A 161 19.26 -10.91 4.44
N ASP A 162 20.07 -10.43 5.38
CA ASP A 162 21.52 -10.31 5.25
C ASP A 162 21.96 -9.43 4.06
N ASN A 163 22.49 -10.00 2.97
CA ASN A 163 22.81 -9.33 1.70
C ASN A 163 22.03 -9.92 0.51
N ALA A 164 20.96 -10.66 0.76
CA ALA A 164 20.20 -11.39 -0.27
C ALA A 164 19.60 -10.45 -1.34
N GLN A 165 19.41 -10.98 -2.56
CA GLN A 165 19.07 -10.15 -3.72
C GLN A 165 17.88 -10.73 -4.51
N VAL A 166 16.88 -9.89 -4.79
CA VAL A 166 15.80 -10.17 -5.73
C VAL A 166 15.96 -9.25 -6.93
N ILE A 167 16.20 -9.84 -8.11
CA ILE A 167 16.43 -9.12 -9.35
C ILE A 167 15.34 -9.53 -10.34
N VAL A 168 14.56 -8.59 -10.86
CA VAL A 168 13.51 -8.84 -11.85
C VAL A 168 13.67 -7.92 -13.06
N GLU A 169 13.80 -8.51 -14.24
CA GLU A 169 14.20 -7.83 -15.48
C GLU A 169 13.30 -8.29 -16.65
N ASP A 170 12.74 -7.35 -17.41
CA ASP A 170 11.93 -7.57 -18.63
C ASP A 170 10.78 -8.59 -18.47
N SER A 171 10.19 -8.60 -17.27
CA SER A 171 9.26 -9.61 -16.78
C SER A 171 7.95 -9.00 -16.30
N LYS A 172 6.94 -9.85 -16.12
CA LYS A 172 5.68 -9.50 -15.46
C LYS A 172 5.59 -10.14 -14.09
N ILE A 173 5.08 -9.42 -13.10
CA ILE A 173 4.73 -9.96 -11.78
C ILE A 173 3.22 -9.81 -11.53
N LYS A 174 2.61 -10.86 -11.01
CA LYS A 174 1.24 -10.87 -10.47
C LYS A 174 1.24 -11.46 -9.08
N SER A 175 0.31 -11.02 -8.25
CA SER A 175 -0.07 -11.75 -7.04
C SER A 175 -1.56 -11.67 -6.80
N THR A 176 -2.10 -12.71 -6.18
CA THR A 176 -3.44 -12.67 -5.57
C THR A 176 -3.49 -13.67 -4.41
N PRO A 177 -4.08 -13.29 -3.25
CA PRO A 177 -4.49 -11.94 -2.87
C PRO A 177 -3.27 -11.03 -2.59
N TRP A 178 -3.47 -9.95 -1.85
CA TRP A 178 -2.38 -9.07 -1.40
C TRP A 178 -1.37 -9.83 -0.52
N LEU A 179 -0.07 -9.54 -0.69
CA LEU A 179 1.03 -10.17 0.06
C LEU A 179 2.26 -9.28 0.17
N ASN A 180 3.15 -9.58 1.13
CA ASN A 180 4.38 -8.82 1.37
C ASN A 180 5.62 -9.47 0.76
N TRP A 181 6.50 -8.63 0.20
CA TRP A 181 7.92 -8.92 -0.04
C TRP A 181 8.76 -8.04 0.90
N ASN A 182 9.36 -8.66 1.93
CA ASN A 182 10.09 -8.00 3.01
C ASN A 182 11.62 -8.09 2.78
N PHE A 183 12.33 -6.98 2.92
CA PHE A 183 13.77 -6.84 2.65
C PHE A 183 14.51 -6.33 3.88
N TYR A 184 15.08 -7.24 4.67
CA TYR A 184 15.80 -6.99 5.92
C TYR A 184 17.30 -6.74 5.66
N ASN A 185 17.98 -6.16 6.64
CA ASN A 185 19.43 -5.92 6.69
C ASN A 185 19.93 -5.17 5.45
N SER A 186 20.96 -5.67 4.76
CA SER A 186 21.51 -5.10 3.52
C SER A 186 20.95 -5.78 2.26
N SER A 187 19.83 -6.51 2.37
CA SER A 187 19.18 -7.15 1.22
C SER A 187 18.65 -6.11 0.23
N SER A 188 18.34 -6.57 -0.99
CA SER A 188 18.00 -5.65 -2.09
C SER A 188 16.99 -6.17 -3.10
N LEU A 189 16.24 -5.23 -3.66
CA LEU A 189 15.32 -5.41 -4.78
C LEU A 189 15.76 -4.57 -5.99
N ASN A 190 15.84 -5.19 -7.17
CA ASN A 190 16.02 -4.51 -8.45
C ASN A 190 14.84 -4.83 -9.38
N LEU A 191 14.17 -3.81 -9.92
CA LEU A 191 13.02 -3.92 -10.82
C LEU A 191 13.23 -3.13 -12.12
N LEU A 192 13.69 -3.81 -13.18
CA LEU A 192 13.91 -3.21 -14.50
C LEU A 192 12.85 -3.64 -15.52
N ASN A 193 12.11 -2.68 -16.08
CA ASN A 193 11.08 -2.90 -17.11
C ASN A 193 9.96 -3.88 -16.67
N VAL A 194 9.55 -3.83 -15.39
CA VAL A 194 8.65 -4.83 -14.79
C VAL A 194 7.19 -4.38 -14.80
N ASP A 195 6.32 -5.15 -15.47
CA ASP A 195 4.87 -4.99 -15.36
C ASP A 195 4.36 -5.53 -14.01
N GLN A 196 3.88 -4.64 -13.14
CA GLN A 196 3.23 -4.95 -11.87
C GLN A 196 1.76 -4.49 -11.84
N SER A 197 1.13 -4.24 -12.99
CA SER A 197 -0.26 -3.76 -13.08
C SER A 197 -1.28 -4.70 -12.44
N GLN A 198 -0.98 -6.01 -12.39
CA GLN A 198 -1.79 -7.05 -11.76
C GLN A 198 -1.15 -7.57 -10.45
N SER A 199 -0.26 -6.78 -9.83
CA SER A 199 0.42 -7.12 -8.59
C SER A 199 -0.28 -6.49 -7.38
N GLY A 200 -0.68 -7.35 -6.44
CA GLY A 200 -1.03 -7.00 -5.06
C GLY A 200 0.16 -7.08 -4.10
N ILE A 201 1.40 -7.16 -4.61
CA ILE A 201 2.60 -7.14 -3.76
C ILE A 201 2.74 -5.75 -3.14
N TRP A 202 2.99 -5.74 -1.83
CA TRP A 202 3.56 -4.61 -1.12
C TRP A 202 5.00 -4.93 -0.72
N HIS A 203 5.92 -4.01 -0.98
CA HIS A 203 7.35 -4.22 -0.71
C HIS A 203 7.74 -3.46 0.56
N TYR A 204 8.12 -4.17 1.62
CA TYR A 204 8.58 -3.53 2.86
C TYR A 204 10.12 -3.57 2.94
N PHE A 205 10.73 -2.43 3.29
CA PHE A 205 12.16 -2.24 3.55
C PHE A 205 12.35 -1.73 5.00
N PRO A 206 12.33 -2.63 5.99
CA PRO A 206 12.19 -2.03 8.04
C PRO A 206 13.53 -1.52 8.58
N ASP A 207 14.59 -1.46 7.77
CA ASP A 207 15.97 -1.26 8.26
C ASP A 207 16.93 -0.60 7.25
N THR A 208 17.95 -1.31 6.73
CA THR A 208 19.10 -0.75 5.98
C THR A 208 19.12 -1.15 4.50
N SER A 209 18.03 -1.75 4.03
CA SER A 209 17.93 -2.44 2.74
C SER A 209 17.76 -1.47 1.57
N LYS A 210 17.79 -2.01 0.34
CA LYS A 210 17.88 -1.19 -0.88
C LYS A 210 16.84 -1.58 -1.93
N VAL A 211 16.27 -0.58 -2.60
CA VAL A 211 15.47 -0.79 -3.79
C VAL A 211 15.92 0.11 -4.93
N SER A 212 16.08 -0.47 -6.12
CA SER A 212 16.18 0.27 -7.36
C SER A 212 15.05 -0.17 -8.29
N THR A 213 14.32 0.80 -8.85
CA THR A 213 13.28 0.54 -9.84
C THR A 213 13.45 1.47 -11.04
N LYS A 214 13.32 0.91 -12.24
CA LYS A 214 13.40 1.65 -13.49
C LYS A 214 12.39 1.14 -14.50
N ASN A 215 11.58 2.04 -15.04
CA ASN A 215 10.47 1.72 -15.95
C ASN A 215 9.45 0.72 -15.35
N SER A 216 9.38 0.65 -14.03
CA SER A 216 8.61 -0.34 -13.24
C SER A 216 7.75 0.38 -12.20
N ASN A 217 6.57 -0.14 -11.88
CA ASN A 217 5.75 0.40 -10.78
C ASN A 217 6.32 -0.03 -9.41
N PHE A 218 6.20 0.84 -8.40
CA PHE A 218 6.64 0.56 -7.03
C PHE A 218 5.51 0.80 -6.01
N LYS A 219 5.25 -0.18 -5.14
CA LYS A 219 4.29 -0.08 -4.03
C LYS A 219 5.00 -0.58 -2.78
N GLY A 220 5.27 0.28 -1.81
CA GLY A 220 6.08 -0.15 -0.66
C GLY A 220 6.32 0.89 0.42
N THR A 221 6.83 0.39 1.55
CA THR A 221 7.15 1.15 2.75
C THR A 221 8.66 1.21 2.95
N LEU A 222 9.18 2.42 3.16
CA LEU A 222 10.58 2.71 3.40
C LEU A 222 10.76 3.19 4.86
N ALA A 223 11.69 2.58 5.60
CA ALA A 223 11.94 2.90 7.00
C ALA A 223 13.43 3.08 7.31
N ASN A 224 13.72 3.64 8.50
CA ASN A 224 15.03 3.61 9.15
C ASN A 224 16.20 4.17 8.31
N ASP A 225 17.02 3.30 7.71
CA ASP A 225 18.24 3.61 6.95
C ASP A 225 18.15 3.18 5.45
N THR A 226 16.94 2.82 5.00
CA THR A 226 16.63 2.30 3.65
C THR A 226 17.04 3.25 2.53
N GLN A 227 17.52 2.72 1.41
CA GLN A 227 17.89 3.50 0.21
C GLN A 227 17.04 3.09 -1.00
N ALA A 228 16.24 4.03 -1.53
CA ALA A 228 15.33 3.80 -2.65
C ALA A 228 15.63 4.73 -3.83
N ASP A 229 15.86 4.17 -5.02
CA ASP A 229 15.97 4.91 -6.28
C ASP A 229 14.85 4.48 -7.25
N ILE A 230 13.98 5.41 -7.64
CA ILE A 230 12.78 5.15 -8.45
C ILE A 230 12.78 6.07 -9.68
N ASP A 231 12.99 5.50 -10.88
CA ASP A 231 13.10 6.23 -12.16
C ASP A 231 12.01 5.78 -13.18
N ASN A 232 11.31 6.75 -13.77
CA ASN A 232 10.30 6.55 -14.82
C ASN A 232 9.15 5.58 -14.43
N SER A 233 8.67 5.68 -13.19
CA SER A 233 7.58 4.88 -12.65
C SER A 233 6.21 5.53 -12.87
N LYS A 234 5.22 4.79 -13.36
CA LYS A 234 3.94 5.36 -13.84
C LYS A 234 2.82 5.36 -12.81
N ASP A 235 2.91 4.51 -11.80
CA ASP A 235 1.96 4.45 -10.69
C ASP A 235 2.69 3.92 -9.44
N THR A 236 3.12 4.82 -8.56
CA THR A 236 3.68 4.43 -7.24
C THR A 236 2.76 4.74 -6.08
N PHE A 237 2.96 3.97 -5.01
CA PHE A 237 2.53 4.30 -3.65
C PHE A 237 3.76 4.08 -2.76
N ILE A 238 4.28 5.16 -2.17
CA ILE A 238 5.43 5.12 -1.26
C ILE A 238 4.95 5.55 0.12
N GLU A 239 5.14 4.69 1.13
CA GLU A 239 4.97 5.04 2.55
C GLU A 239 6.33 5.31 3.19
N LEU A 240 6.46 6.43 3.91
CA LEU A 240 7.66 6.82 4.64
C LEU A 240 7.45 6.63 6.15
N VAL A 241 8.31 5.84 6.79
CA VAL A 241 8.25 5.59 8.24
C VAL A 241 9.37 6.36 8.93
N PHE A 242 8.99 7.35 9.73
CA PHE A 242 9.94 8.14 10.49
C PHE A 242 10.38 7.38 11.75
N LEU A 243 11.61 7.65 12.20
CA LEU A 243 12.12 7.14 13.48
C LEU A 243 11.90 8.20 14.57
N PRO A 244 11.50 7.81 15.80
CA PRO A 244 11.13 8.74 16.87
C PRO A 244 12.05 9.95 17.03
N GLY A 245 11.45 11.13 17.11
CA GLY A 245 12.14 12.43 17.23
C GLY A 245 12.55 13.06 15.90
N SER A 246 12.09 12.54 14.76
CA SER A 246 12.40 13.11 13.44
C SER A 246 11.63 14.41 13.21
N VAL A 247 12.29 15.41 12.62
CA VAL A 247 11.66 16.66 12.18
C VAL A 247 11.52 16.62 10.66
N ILE A 248 10.30 16.78 10.14
CA ILE A 248 9.97 16.69 8.72
C ILE A 248 9.22 17.95 8.28
N ASP A 249 9.66 18.57 7.19
CA ASP A 249 9.05 19.76 6.59
C ASP A 249 9.01 19.59 5.06
N GLU A 250 8.00 18.86 4.57
CA GLU A 250 8.01 18.31 3.20
C GLU A 250 6.81 18.70 2.33
N HIS A 251 7.06 18.65 1.01
CA HIS A 251 6.04 18.58 -0.02
C HIS A 251 6.21 17.27 -0.80
N LEU A 252 5.23 16.37 -0.72
CA LEU A 252 5.29 15.08 -1.38
C LEU A 252 4.60 15.17 -2.76
N PRO A 253 5.35 15.18 -3.88
CA PRO A 253 4.81 15.53 -5.19
C PRO A 253 4.06 14.37 -5.83
N LYS A 254 2.95 14.68 -6.50
CA LYS A 254 2.17 13.71 -7.29
C LYS A 254 2.90 13.22 -8.55
N THR A 255 3.68 14.10 -9.19
CA THR A 255 4.47 13.78 -10.37
C THR A 255 5.80 14.54 -10.33
N THR A 256 6.90 13.85 -10.61
CA THR A 256 8.24 14.46 -10.73
C THR A 256 8.63 14.57 -12.20
N THR A 257 8.84 15.80 -12.67
CA THR A 257 9.40 16.10 -14.02
C THR A 257 10.92 16.25 -14.00
N GLY A 258 11.51 16.32 -12.80
CA GLY A 258 12.94 16.19 -12.53
C GLY A 258 13.16 15.13 -11.45
N THR A 259 14.01 15.44 -10.47
CA THR A 259 14.28 14.58 -9.31
C THR A 259 13.68 15.20 -8.04
N PHE A 260 12.86 14.44 -7.31
CA PHE A 260 12.56 14.68 -5.90
C PHE A 260 13.53 13.85 -5.03
N THR A 261 13.95 14.40 -3.88
CA THR A 261 14.82 13.73 -2.92
C THR A 261 14.31 13.93 -1.50
N PHE A 262 14.06 12.83 -0.80
CA PHE A 262 13.80 12.80 0.64
C PHE A 262 14.98 12.13 1.36
N PRO A 263 15.42 12.62 2.54
CA PRO A 263 15.04 13.90 3.16
C PRO A 263 15.48 15.12 2.34
N ASN A 264 14.76 16.22 2.49
CA ASN A 264 15.16 17.53 1.98
C ASN A 264 16.11 18.25 2.98
N GLN A 265 16.60 19.44 2.64
CA GLN A 265 17.62 20.17 3.43
C GLN A 265 17.13 20.70 4.80
N ASN A 266 15.81 20.76 5.03
CA ASN A 266 15.20 21.24 6.28
C ASN A 266 14.98 20.10 7.27
N ASP A 267 14.82 18.88 6.76
CA ASP A 267 14.49 17.68 7.53
C ASP A 267 15.65 17.25 8.44
N LYS A 268 15.30 16.58 9.54
CA LYS A 268 16.23 15.98 10.49
C LYS A 268 15.70 14.62 10.90
N LEU A 269 16.11 13.60 10.15
CA LEU A 269 15.78 12.21 10.45
C LEU A 269 16.60 11.71 11.64
N SER A 270 15.97 10.91 12.50
CA SER A 270 16.68 10.06 13.49
C SER A 270 17.39 8.86 12.84
N GLY A 271 17.07 8.55 11.57
CA GLY A 271 17.72 7.52 10.74
C GLY A 271 18.42 8.10 9.50
N LYS A 272 18.81 7.25 8.55
CA LYS A 272 19.52 7.61 7.31
C LYS A 272 18.76 7.27 6.03
N MET A 273 17.45 7.10 6.11
CA MET A 273 16.56 6.82 4.97
C MET A 273 16.84 7.78 3.80
N LYS A 274 16.81 7.28 2.57
CA LYS A 274 16.91 8.08 1.34
C LYS A 274 15.94 7.58 0.28
N LEU A 275 15.27 8.51 -0.38
CA LEU A 275 14.44 8.26 -1.54
C LEU A 275 14.77 9.25 -2.65
N THR A 276 15.18 8.74 -3.81
CA THR A 276 15.25 9.46 -5.08
C THR A 276 14.03 9.10 -5.93
N LEU A 277 13.20 10.07 -6.30
CA LEU A 277 12.03 9.85 -7.17
C LEU A 277 12.11 10.72 -8.42
N LYS A 278 12.36 10.09 -9.57
CA LYS A 278 12.70 10.77 -10.83
C LYS A 278 11.74 10.39 -11.96
N ASN A 279 11.31 11.36 -12.77
CA ASN A 279 10.43 11.15 -13.93
C ASN A 279 9.16 10.33 -13.62
N SER A 280 8.65 10.36 -12.38
CA SER A 280 7.72 9.36 -11.86
C SER A 280 6.41 9.95 -11.36
N THR A 281 5.36 9.14 -11.24
CA THR A 281 4.06 9.54 -10.69
C THR A 281 3.72 8.73 -9.44
N ALA A 282 3.74 9.40 -8.29
CA ALA A 282 3.20 8.89 -7.04
C ALA A 282 1.71 9.19 -6.98
N SER A 283 0.88 8.16 -7.19
CA SER A 283 -0.58 8.33 -7.15
C SER A 283 -1.13 8.41 -5.74
N ASN A 284 -0.36 7.93 -4.76
CA ASN A 284 -0.63 7.95 -3.33
C ASN A 284 0.68 8.12 -2.57
N TRP A 285 0.63 8.77 -1.42
CA TRP A 285 1.72 8.84 -0.45
C TRP A 285 1.24 8.26 0.88
N GLY A 286 2.17 7.68 1.64
CA GLY A 286 1.97 7.30 3.04
C GLY A 286 2.99 8.01 3.91
N ILE A 287 2.59 8.43 5.11
CA ILE A 287 3.53 8.78 6.19
C ILE A 287 3.13 8.07 7.47
N THR A 288 4.13 7.72 8.27
CA THR A 288 3.94 7.20 9.62
C THR A 288 4.63 8.08 10.64
N VAL A 289 3.82 8.65 11.53
CA VAL A 289 4.25 9.52 12.63
C VAL A 289 4.36 8.68 13.91
N THR A 290 5.54 8.70 14.53
CA THR A 290 5.88 7.98 15.76
C THR A 290 6.10 8.96 16.93
N GLU A 291 6.49 8.49 18.11
CA GLU A 291 6.67 9.37 19.28
C GLU A 291 7.74 10.46 19.05
N GLU A 292 7.46 11.68 19.53
CA GLU A 292 8.35 12.87 19.46
C GLU A 292 8.58 13.44 18.04
N ASP A 293 8.05 12.81 16.99
CA ASP A 293 8.16 13.30 15.61
C ASP A 293 7.45 14.65 15.41
N LYS A 294 8.01 15.50 14.56
CA LYS A 294 7.50 16.85 14.27
C LYS A 294 7.37 17.04 12.76
N VAL A 295 6.21 16.62 12.23
CA VAL A 295 5.95 16.50 10.80
C VAL A 295 5.04 17.61 10.31
N THR A 296 5.47 18.36 9.28
CA THR A 296 4.58 19.21 8.46
C THR A 296 4.60 18.73 7.01
N ILE A 297 3.45 18.35 6.45
CA ILE A 297 3.29 18.02 5.03
C ILE A 297 2.45 19.10 4.33
N ARG A 298 2.85 19.50 3.13
CA ARG A 298 2.21 20.58 2.35
C ARG A 298 1.87 20.18 0.93
N ASP A 299 0.74 20.68 0.45
CA ASP A 299 0.33 20.66 -0.97
C ASP A 299 0.24 19.24 -1.59
N THR A 300 0.14 18.20 -0.75
CA THR A 300 0.10 16.79 -1.17
C THR A 300 -1.32 16.29 -1.42
N GLU A 301 -1.50 15.51 -2.49
CA GLU A 301 -2.74 14.77 -2.76
C GLU A 301 -2.60 13.29 -2.35
N ASN A 302 -3.73 12.67 -1.98
CA ASN A 302 -3.85 11.24 -1.68
C ASN A 302 -2.86 10.75 -0.61
N LEU A 303 -2.78 11.48 0.51
CA LEU A 303 -1.94 11.12 1.65
C LEU A 303 -2.67 10.16 2.61
N THR A 304 -2.21 8.92 2.72
CA THR A 304 -2.52 8.06 3.87
C THR A 304 -1.64 8.48 5.04
N VAL A 305 -2.23 8.60 6.22
CA VAL A 305 -1.51 8.94 7.46
C VAL A 305 -1.71 7.83 8.49
N THR A 306 -0.58 7.31 8.97
CA THR A 306 -0.47 6.33 10.03
C THR A 306 0.06 7.04 11.28
N PHE A 307 -0.58 6.81 12.43
CA PHE A 307 0.00 7.15 13.74
C PHE A 307 0.44 5.84 14.39
N SER A 308 1.66 5.75 14.90
CA SER A 308 2.20 4.51 15.47
C SER A 308 2.86 4.77 16.83
N PHE A 309 2.13 4.50 17.92
CA PHE A 309 2.58 4.78 19.28
C PHE A 309 2.68 3.50 20.14
N GLY A 310 3.86 3.18 20.65
CA GLY A 310 4.09 1.92 21.38
C GLY A 310 5.55 1.55 21.67
N TYR A 311 6.49 2.46 21.41
CA TYR A 311 7.92 2.28 21.71
C TYR A 311 8.35 3.08 22.94
N LYS A 312 7.95 4.35 23.03
CA LYS A 312 8.20 5.22 24.19
C LYS A 312 6.96 5.41 25.06
N PHE A 313 5.78 5.39 24.46
CA PHE A 313 4.52 5.47 25.18
C PHE A 313 4.13 4.07 25.68
N ILE A 314 3.93 3.93 26.99
CA ILE A 314 3.58 2.68 27.69
C ILE A 314 2.50 2.99 28.73
N ASP A 315 1.44 2.19 28.78
CA ASP A 315 0.25 2.42 29.64
C ASP A 315 -0.44 3.78 29.39
N GLU A 316 -0.20 4.40 28.23
CA GLU A 316 -0.73 5.71 27.84
C GLU A 316 -2.14 5.63 27.21
N THR A 317 -2.86 6.76 27.18
CA THR A 317 -4.11 6.90 26.41
C THR A 317 -3.97 7.98 25.34
N ILE A 318 -4.21 7.63 24.08
CA ILE A 318 -4.21 8.53 22.92
C ILE A 318 -5.65 8.66 22.41
N GLU A 319 -6.15 9.89 22.34
CA GLU A 319 -7.47 10.20 21.76
C GLU A 319 -7.32 10.88 20.39
N LEU A 320 -7.91 10.29 19.36
CA LEU A 320 -7.98 10.79 17.99
C LEU A 320 -9.44 11.05 17.60
N SER A 321 -9.70 12.17 16.92
CA SER A 321 -11.05 12.52 16.47
C SER A 321 -11.06 13.22 15.11
N ASP A 322 -12.19 13.11 14.42
CA ASP A 322 -12.50 13.76 13.13
C ASP A 322 -11.44 13.57 12.03
N LEU A 323 -10.79 12.40 12.04
CA LEU A 323 -9.87 11.93 10.99
C LEU A 323 -10.68 11.52 9.74
N LYS A 324 -11.10 12.52 8.96
CA LYS A 324 -11.95 12.36 7.77
C LYS A 324 -11.12 12.24 6.49
N VAL A 325 -11.72 11.68 5.44
CA VAL A 325 -11.22 11.74 4.06
C VAL A 325 -11.62 13.10 3.50
N LYS A 326 -10.73 14.08 3.62
CA LYS A 326 -11.00 15.45 3.16
C LYS A 326 -9.72 16.20 2.78
N LYS A 327 -9.91 17.37 2.18
CA LYS A 327 -8.85 18.37 2.06
C LYS A 327 -8.76 19.19 3.35
N TYR A 328 -7.58 19.19 3.95
CA TYR A 328 -7.23 20.00 5.11
C TYR A 328 -6.53 21.28 4.64
N ALA A 329 -7.11 22.44 4.94
CA ALA A 329 -6.54 23.73 4.55
C ALA A 329 -5.28 24.05 5.38
N ASP A 330 -5.42 23.99 6.70
CA ASP A 330 -4.34 23.97 7.68
C ASP A 330 -4.91 23.28 8.93
N GLN A 331 -4.31 22.18 9.38
CA GLN A 331 -4.76 21.41 10.55
C GLN A 331 -3.58 20.79 11.26
N THR A 332 -3.56 20.92 12.57
CA THR A 332 -2.54 20.33 13.45
C THR A 332 -3.16 19.31 14.40
N TRP A 333 -2.41 18.26 14.73
CA TRP A 333 -2.64 17.32 15.83
C TRP A 333 -1.38 17.29 16.70
N ASN A 334 -1.54 17.28 18.03
CA ASN A 334 -0.43 17.29 19.00
C ASN A 334 -0.64 16.18 20.04
N PHE A 335 0.37 15.34 20.26
CA PHE A 335 0.34 14.23 21.21
C PHE A 335 1.64 14.20 22.02
N LYS A 336 1.61 14.87 23.19
CA LYS A 336 2.80 15.23 23.96
C LYS A 336 3.79 16.01 23.08
N ASP A 337 5.03 15.55 22.97
CA ASP A 337 6.08 16.14 22.13
C ASP A 337 5.92 15.85 20.63
N THR A 338 4.97 14.99 20.25
CA THR A 338 4.66 14.62 18.87
C THR A 338 3.73 15.65 18.22
N TYR A 339 4.01 16.03 16.99
CA TYR A 339 3.24 17.00 16.20
C TYR A 339 3.09 16.51 14.75
N LEU A 340 1.86 16.60 14.23
CA LEU A 340 1.57 16.50 12.80
C LEU A 340 0.79 17.74 12.37
N ARG A 341 1.22 18.39 11.28
CA ARG A 341 0.45 19.44 10.60
C ARG A 341 0.33 19.16 9.11
N LEU A 342 -0.89 19.35 8.58
CA LEU A 342 -1.23 19.18 7.18
C LEU A 342 -1.75 20.50 6.60
N ILE A 343 -1.08 21.03 5.57
CA ILE A 343 -1.43 22.32 4.94
C ILE A 343 -1.73 22.09 3.45
N ASN A 344 -2.93 22.48 3.00
CA ASN A 344 -3.43 22.25 1.63
C ASN A 344 -3.45 20.76 1.19
N VAL A 345 -3.36 19.81 2.14
CA VAL A 345 -3.25 18.36 1.87
C VAL A 345 -4.62 17.71 1.71
N THR A 346 -4.76 16.77 0.77
CA THR A 346 -5.93 15.87 0.69
C THR A 346 -5.55 14.48 1.19
N THR A 347 -6.22 13.98 2.22
CA THR A 347 -5.92 12.66 2.79
C THR A 347 -6.77 11.55 2.17
N ASN A 348 -6.22 10.34 2.17
CA ASN A 348 -6.97 9.09 2.12
C ASN A 348 -7.62 8.82 3.51
N LYS A 349 -8.10 7.59 3.70
CA LYS A 349 -8.47 7.07 5.02
C LYS A 349 -7.22 6.86 5.89
N TRP A 350 -7.39 6.96 7.21
CA TRP A 350 -6.30 6.99 8.19
C TRP A 350 -6.00 5.61 8.79
N SER A 351 -4.79 5.35 9.27
CA SER A 351 -4.47 4.08 9.97
C SER A 351 -3.71 4.32 11.29
N PRO A 352 -4.39 4.79 12.35
CA PRO A 352 -3.79 4.92 13.66
C PRO A 352 -3.71 3.55 14.36
N ILE A 353 -2.53 3.18 14.85
CA ILE A 353 -2.22 1.92 15.53
C ILE A 353 -1.46 2.15 16.86
N VAL A 354 -1.57 1.20 17.78
CA VAL A 354 -0.89 1.25 19.10
C VAL A 354 -0.27 -0.08 19.51
N GLY A 355 0.87 -0.01 20.19
CA GLY A 355 1.55 -1.17 20.78
C GLY A 355 1.55 -1.21 22.31
N ALA A 356 2.33 -2.16 22.83
CA ALA A 356 2.58 -2.38 24.26
C ALA A 356 1.30 -2.55 25.10
N LYS A 357 0.90 -1.54 25.88
CA LYS A 357 -0.31 -1.52 26.73
C LYS A 357 -1.18 -0.28 26.48
N ASN A 358 -0.88 0.49 25.44
CA ASN A 358 -1.51 1.78 25.21
C ASN A 358 -2.99 1.60 24.86
N THR A 359 -3.79 2.59 25.22
CA THR A 359 -5.19 2.72 24.82
C THR A 359 -5.31 3.75 23.72
N LEU A 360 -5.93 3.38 22.60
CA LEU A 360 -6.21 4.25 21.47
C LEU A 360 -7.72 4.43 21.32
N ILE A 361 -8.21 5.65 21.47
CA ILE A 361 -9.62 6.00 21.34
C ILE A 361 -9.78 6.80 20.04
N ILE A 362 -10.64 6.34 19.15
CA ILE A 362 -10.84 6.91 17.81
C ILE A 362 -12.31 7.25 17.65
N LYS A 363 -12.62 8.54 17.48
CA LYS A 363 -13.98 9.07 17.39
C LYS A 363 -14.25 9.67 16.01
N ASN A 364 -15.48 9.49 15.49
CA ASN A 364 -15.99 10.17 14.30
C ASN A 364 -15.08 10.05 13.04
N SER A 365 -14.32 8.98 12.86
CA SER A 365 -13.20 8.92 11.90
C SER A 365 -13.46 7.98 10.70
N GLU A 366 -12.61 8.10 9.68
CA GLU A 366 -12.61 7.28 8.46
C GLU A 366 -11.26 6.56 8.31
N LEU A 367 -11.26 5.28 8.65
CA LEU A 367 -10.06 4.47 8.78
C LEU A 367 -9.86 3.54 7.58
N ALA A 368 -8.62 3.40 7.13
CA ALA A 368 -8.22 2.34 6.22
C ALA A 368 -8.31 1.02 6.99
N ASP A 369 -7.54 0.91 8.06
CA ASP A 369 -7.55 -0.24 8.95
C ASP A 369 -7.29 0.15 10.42
N ASN A 370 -7.43 -0.84 11.29
CA ASN A 370 -6.53 -1.02 12.43
C ASN A 370 -6.23 -2.52 12.51
N ALA A 371 -5.10 -2.93 11.97
CA ALA A 371 -4.71 -4.34 11.86
C ALA A 371 -3.29 -4.66 12.37
N PHE A 372 -2.58 -3.64 12.85
CA PHE A 372 -1.18 -3.72 13.31
C PHE A 372 -0.95 -3.07 14.68
N SER A 373 -2.04 -2.71 15.37
CA SER A 373 -1.96 -2.67 16.83
C SER A 373 -1.56 -4.05 17.35
N ASN A 374 -0.80 -4.09 18.44
CA ASN A 374 -0.11 -5.29 18.90
C ASN A 374 0.03 -5.30 20.43
N SER A 375 0.45 -6.44 20.97
CA SER A 375 0.60 -6.64 22.42
C SER A 375 -0.72 -6.37 23.16
N GLN A 376 -0.67 -6.08 24.46
CA GLN A 376 -1.84 -5.84 25.32
C GLN A 376 -2.52 -4.48 25.08
N ALA A 377 -2.41 -3.93 23.87
CA ALA A 377 -3.00 -2.66 23.48
C ALA A 377 -4.54 -2.73 23.41
N LYS A 378 -5.18 -1.61 23.72
CA LYS A 378 -6.64 -1.46 23.74
C LYS A 378 -7.05 -0.44 22.69
N ILE A 379 -8.06 -0.74 21.89
CA ILE A 379 -8.57 0.15 20.86
C ILE A 379 -10.07 0.36 21.10
N ILE A 380 -10.53 1.60 21.06
CA ILE A 380 -11.95 1.96 21.12
C ILE A 380 -12.27 2.78 19.87
N ILE A 381 -13.21 2.32 19.04
CA ILE A 381 -13.61 2.97 17.79
C ILE A 381 -15.08 3.35 17.89
N GLU A 382 -15.40 4.64 17.84
CA GLU A 382 -16.75 5.17 18.07
C GLU A 382 -17.24 5.99 16.87
N ASN A 383 -18.49 5.78 16.45
CA ASN A 383 -19.18 6.56 15.41
C ASN A 383 -18.38 6.70 14.09
N SER A 384 -17.62 5.66 13.73
CA SER A 384 -16.57 5.70 12.70
C SER A 384 -16.81 4.68 11.58
N THR A 385 -16.06 4.81 10.48
CA THR A 385 -16.01 3.78 9.42
C THR A 385 -14.59 3.23 9.30
N ALA A 386 -14.41 1.92 9.14
CA ALA A 386 -13.12 1.29 8.87
C ALA A 386 -13.24 0.33 7.67
N GLN A 387 -12.21 0.17 6.82
CA GLN A 387 -12.28 -0.85 5.76
C GLN A 387 -12.01 -2.26 6.32
N PHE A 388 -11.10 -2.39 7.28
CA PHE A 388 -10.65 -3.67 7.84
C PHE A 388 -10.27 -3.53 9.32
N LEU A 389 -10.50 -4.55 10.14
CA LEU A 389 -10.02 -4.61 11.53
C LEU A 389 -9.42 -5.98 11.85
N ARG A 390 -8.26 -6.01 12.53
CA ARG A 390 -7.62 -7.25 12.97
C ARG A 390 -7.00 -7.10 14.36
N ALA A 391 -7.37 -8.00 15.28
CA ALA A 391 -6.74 -8.12 16.59
C ALA A 391 -6.00 -9.45 16.73
N LYS A 392 -4.80 -9.42 17.31
CA LYS A 392 -3.91 -10.56 17.60
C LYS A 392 -3.05 -10.23 18.83
N ASP A 393 -2.17 -11.11 19.28
CA ASP A 393 -1.18 -10.82 20.35
C ASP A 393 -1.75 -10.15 21.64
N ASP A 394 -2.86 -10.61 22.21
CA ASP A 394 -3.62 -10.01 23.32
C ASP A 394 -4.36 -8.68 23.05
N VAL A 395 -4.33 -8.12 21.82
CA VAL A 395 -5.01 -6.87 21.47
C VAL A 395 -6.51 -6.94 21.71
N GLN A 396 -7.08 -5.90 22.33
CA GLN A 396 -8.52 -5.82 22.60
C GLN A 396 -9.15 -4.59 21.94
N MET A 397 -10.07 -4.80 21.02
CA MET A 397 -10.84 -3.72 20.37
C MET A 397 -12.29 -3.70 20.86
N THR A 398 -12.85 -2.50 21.02
CA THR A 398 -14.28 -2.25 21.20
C THR A 398 -14.73 -1.27 20.13
N VAL A 399 -15.76 -1.63 19.36
CA VAL A 399 -16.21 -0.90 18.18
C VAL A 399 -17.69 -0.58 18.35
N ILE A 400 -18.03 0.70 18.41
CA ILE A 400 -19.31 1.22 18.90
C ILE A 400 -19.97 2.09 17.84
N ASN A 401 -21.25 1.85 17.53
CA ASN A 401 -22.07 2.64 16.60
C ASN A 401 -21.42 2.86 15.21
N SER A 402 -20.64 1.89 14.73
CA SER A 402 -19.69 2.07 13.61
C SER A 402 -20.00 1.15 12.42
N LYS A 403 -19.26 1.33 11.32
CA LYS A 403 -19.32 0.47 10.12
C LYS A 403 -17.93 -0.04 9.76
N VAL A 404 -17.73 -1.36 9.78
CA VAL A 404 -16.61 -2.01 9.09
C VAL A 404 -17.09 -2.40 7.69
N GLU A 405 -16.38 -1.97 6.65
CA GLU A 405 -16.81 -2.16 5.26
C GLU A 405 -16.44 -3.53 4.70
N GLY A 406 -15.25 -4.02 5.04
CA GLY A 406 -14.77 -5.38 4.77
C GLY A 406 -14.74 -6.22 6.05
N ASP A 407 -13.68 -7.03 6.18
CA ASP A 407 -13.59 -8.10 7.18
C ASP A 407 -13.22 -7.61 8.59
N VAL A 408 -13.64 -8.39 9.58
CA VAL A 408 -13.22 -8.30 10.99
C VAL A 408 -12.56 -9.62 11.36
N ILE A 409 -11.28 -9.60 11.74
CA ILE A 409 -10.49 -10.81 12.01
C ILE A 409 -9.94 -10.79 13.44
N THR A 410 -9.98 -11.93 14.12
CA THR A 410 -9.29 -12.13 15.41
C THR A 410 -8.46 -13.39 15.38
N GLU A 411 -7.21 -13.27 15.79
CA GLU A 411 -6.20 -14.35 15.76
C GLU A 411 -5.54 -14.51 17.13
N ASP A 412 -4.93 -15.67 17.37
CA ASP A 412 -4.18 -16.01 18.59
C ASP A 412 -4.96 -15.82 19.90
N SER A 413 -4.84 -14.68 20.56
CA SER A 413 -5.59 -14.28 21.76
C SER A 413 -6.34 -12.94 21.60
N GLY A 414 -6.30 -12.34 20.40
CA GLY A 414 -6.92 -11.05 20.10
C GLY A 414 -8.44 -11.08 20.18
N LYS A 415 -9.03 -9.96 20.61
CA LYS A 415 -10.47 -9.83 20.86
C LYS A 415 -11.05 -8.59 20.20
N ILE A 416 -12.21 -8.71 19.55
CA ILE A 416 -12.98 -7.57 19.04
C ILE A 416 -14.40 -7.66 19.61
N THR A 417 -14.90 -6.56 20.17
CA THR A 417 -16.28 -6.43 20.67
C THR A 417 -17.02 -5.43 19.80
N LEU A 418 -18.10 -5.86 19.16
CA LEU A 418 -18.89 -5.07 18.22
C LEU A 418 -20.22 -4.68 18.88
N ILE A 419 -20.36 -3.42 19.27
CA ILE A 419 -21.56 -2.85 19.90
C ILE A 419 -22.30 -2.00 18.86
N ASN A 420 -23.53 -2.36 18.52
CA ASN A 420 -24.35 -1.67 17.49
C ASN A 420 -23.55 -1.36 16.19
N THR A 421 -22.68 -2.29 15.77
CA THR A 421 -21.70 -2.07 14.70
C THR A 421 -21.96 -3.01 13.53
N LYS A 422 -22.05 -2.43 12.33
CA LYS A 422 -22.30 -3.16 11.08
C LYS A 422 -20.97 -3.62 10.47
N VAL A 423 -20.93 -4.86 9.97
CA VAL A 423 -19.77 -5.43 9.26
C VAL A 423 -20.24 -5.85 7.88
N GLY A 424 -19.55 -5.41 6.83
CA GLY A 424 -19.89 -5.71 5.43
C GLY A 424 -19.19 -6.95 4.87
N GLY A 425 -18.00 -7.28 5.38
CA GLY A 425 -17.25 -8.50 5.05
C GLY A 425 -17.48 -9.64 6.03
N GLN A 426 -16.52 -10.56 6.08
CA GLN A 426 -16.54 -11.74 6.93
C GLN A 426 -16.15 -11.40 8.38
N LYS A 427 -16.60 -12.25 9.31
CA LYS A 427 -16.13 -12.29 10.70
C LYS A 427 -15.33 -13.58 10.86
N VAL A 428 -14.02 -13.47 11.10
CA VAL A 428 -13.09 -14.60 11.05
C VAL A 428 -12.37 -14.76 12.39
N GLU A 429 -12.68 -15.83 13.11
CA GLU A 429 -11.98 -16.24 14.33
C GLU A 429 -10.92 -17.30 14.00
N LYS A 430 -9.69 -17.14 14.53
CA LYS A 430 -8.60 -18.11 14.42
C LYS A 430 -7.90 -18.27 15.77
N GLY A 431 -7.35 -19.45 16.04
CA GLY A 431 -6.71 -19.75 17.33
C GLY A 431 -7.71 -19.65 18.48
N ASN A 432 -7.43 -18.81 19.48
CA ASN A 432 -8.34 -18.51 20.58
C ASN A 432 -8.97 -17.09 20.45
N GLY A 433 -8.79 -16.42 19.31
CA GLY A 433 -9.32 -15.07 19.06
C GLY A 433 -10.85 -15.02 19.01
N LYS A 434 -11.46 -13.90 19.43
CA LYS A 434 -12.92 -13.82 19.66
C LYS A 434 -13.59 -12.52 19.19
N ILE A 435 -14.69 -12.67 18.45
CA ILE A 435 -15.56 -11.59 17.96
C ILE A 435 -16.90 -11.62 18.71
N ILE A 436 -17.02 -10.77 19.74
CA ILE A 436 -18.26 -10.61 20.52
C ILE A 436 -19.18 -9.59 19.83
N ASN A 437 -20.49 -9.82 19.85
CA ASN A 437 -21.51 -8.93 19.28
C ASN A 437 -22.50 -8.51 20.40
N GLN A 438 -22.89 -7.23 20.43
CA GLN A 438 -23.77 -6.62 21.44
C GLN A 438 -24.69 -5.56 20.81
#